data_AF-A0A6L8EKD4-F1
#
_entry.id   AF-A0A6L8EKD4-F1
#
_cell.length_a   1.000
_cell.length_b   1.000
_cell.length_c   1.000
_cell.angle_alpha   90.00
_cell.angle_beta   90.00
_cell.angle_gamma   90.00
#
_symmetry.space_group_name_H-M   'P 1'
#
loop_
_entity.id
_entity.type
_entity.pdbx_description
1 polymer ?
#
loop_
_entity_poly.entity_id
_entity_poly.type
_entity_poly.pdbx_seq_one_letter_code
_entity_poly.pdbx_strand_id
1 'polypeptide(L)'
;MSVPWRDDAAAAQRVIFCVYNENEERSLRAKVGEFEIVTREANHEWAMFDLTDTFANWLASQRYAKSYFKEPRLLSTLLPKYLAFIADEFETFLQENFAGADSVVAIQCV
;
A
#
# COMPACT_ATOMS: atom_id res chain seq x y z
N MET A 1 20.22 -7.59 -16.88
CA MET A 1 20.55 -8.63 -15.89
C MET A 1 20.07 -8.14 -14.54
N SER A 2 18.92 -8.63 -14.08
CA SER A 2 18.43 -8.41 -12.71
C SER A 2 18.91 -9.60 -11.88
N VAL A 3 19.51 -9.34 -10.71
CA VAL A 3 19.76 -10.40 -9.73
C VAL A 3 18.43 -10.56 -8.98
N PRO A 4 17.72 -11.69 -9.11
CA PRO A 4 16.54 -11.92 -8.30
C PRO A 4 16.91 -11.80 -6.83
N TRP A 5 15.97 -11.34 -6.00
CA TRP A 5 16.15 -11.38 -4.55
C TRP A 5 16.60 -12.78 -4.16
N ARG A 6 17.61 -12.87 -3.28
CA ARG A 6 18.04 -14.18 -2.82
C ARG A 6 16.86 -14.87 -2.12
N ASP A 7 16.69 -16.16 -2.36
CA ASP A 7 15.61 -16.96 -1.75
C ASP A 7 15.68 -16.96 -0.20
N ASP A 8 16.86 -16.67 0.37
CA ASP A 8 17.11 -16.58 1.81
C ASP A 8 16.97 -15.15 2.38
N ALA A 9 16.63 -14.16 1.55
CA ALA A 9 16.41 -12.80 2.03
C ALA A 9 15.23 -12.77 3.02
N ALA A 10 15.38 -12.03 4.12
CA ALA A 10 14.27 -11.82 5.04
C ALA A 10 13.16 -11.00 4.35
N ALA A 11 11.90 -11.20 4.73
CA ALA A 11 10.78 -10.44 4.16
C ALA A 11 10.99 -8.92 4.26
N ALA A 12 11.54 -8.45 5.39
CA ALA A 12 11.87 -7.04 5.61
C ALA A 12 12.95 -6.50 4.65
N GLN A 13 13.75 -7.36 4.03
CA GLN A 13 14.73 -6.95 3.04
C GLN A 13 14.09 -6.76 1.67
N ARG A 14 12.98 -7.45 1.34
CA ARG A 14 12.24 -7.35 0.06
C ARG A 14 11.29 -6.14 -0.01
N VAL A 15 11.68 -5.02 0.58
CA VAL A 15 10.87 -3.80 0.63
C VAL A 15 11.67 -2.64 0.06
N ILE A 16 11.07 -1.92 -0.88
CA ILE A 16 11.66 -0.74 -1.51
C ILE A 16 10.85 0.48 -1.07
N PHE A 17 11.52 1.44 -0.43
CA PHE A 17 10.93 2.74 -0.10
C PHE A 17 11.35 3.76 -1.16
N CYS A 18 10.37 4.38 -1.83
CA CYS A 18 10.62 5.50 -2.73
C CYS A 18 10.43 6.81 -1.95
N VAL A 19 11.53 7.51 -1.66
CA VAL A 19 11.51 8.83 -1.00
C VAL A 19 11.85 9.88 -2.05
N TYR A 20 10.96 10.85 -2.22
CA TYR A 20 11.04 11.87 -3.26
C TYR A 20 10.50 13.21 -2.78
N ASN A 21 10.80 14.29 -3.52
CA ASN A 21 10.26 15.62 -3.21
C ASN A 21 8.79 15.71 -3.63
N GLU A 22 7.92 16.36 -2.86
CA GLU A 22 6.49 16.51 -3.18
C GLU A 22 6.21 17.02 -4.62
N ASN A 23 7.09 17.85 -5.17
CA ASN A 23 6.97 18.35 -6.55
C ASN A 23 7.11 17.25 -7.61
N GLU A 24 7.72 16.12 -7.27
CA GLU A 24 7.94 14.96 -8.16
C GLU A 24 6.79 13.95 -8.12
N GLU A 25 5.82 14.09 -7.20
CA GLU A 25 4.74 13.13 -7.01
C GLU A 25 3.98 12.85 -8.30
N ARG A 26 3.60 13.91 -9.03
CA ARG A 26 2.86 13.79 -10.30
C ARG A 26 3.66 12.98 -11.32
N SER A 27 4.96 13.26 -11.43
CA SER A 27 5.84 12.59 -12.39
C SER A 27 6.07 11.13 -12.03
N LEU A 28 6.25 10.81 -10.74
CA LEU A 28 6.40 9.44 -10.27
C LEU A 28 5.11 8.63 -10.46
N ARG A 29 3.96 9.22 -10.14
CA ARG A 29 2.65 8.59 -10.36
C ARG A 29 2.42 8.26 -11.84
N ALA A 30 2.81 9.15 -12.75
CA ALA A 30 2.73 8.88 -14.19
C ALA A 30 3.61 7.70 -14.62
N LYS A 31 4.73 7.45 -13.92
CA LYS A 31 5.64 6.33 -14.18
C LYS A 31 5.24 5.02 -13.53
N VAL A 32 4.31 5.01 -12.58
CA VAL A 32 3.84 3.76 -11.93
C VAL A 32 3.34 2.75 -12.97
N GLY A 33 2.63 3.22 -14.00
CA GLY A 33 2.21 2.34 -15.09
C GLY A 33 3.37 1.78 -15.92
N GLU A 34 4.47 2.52 -16.06
CA GLU A 34 5.69 2.03 -16.70
C GLU A 34 6.38 0.96 -15.82
N PHE A 35 6.40 1.14 -14.51
CA PHE A 35 6.88 0.12 -13.57
C PHE A 35 6.06 -1.16 -13.65
N GLU A 36 4.74 -1.07 -13.73
CA GLU A 36 3.85 -2.22 -13.93
C GLU A 36 4.19 -2.98 -15.23
N ILE A 37 4.38 -2.25 -16.34
CA ILE A 37 4.76 -2.85 -17.62
C ILE A 37 6.09 -3.60 -17.51
N VAL A 38 7.14 -2.92 -17.03
CA VAL A 38 8.48 -3.52 -16.93
C VAL A 38 8.51 -4.69 -15.96
N THR A 39 7.72 -4.65 -14.89
CA THR A 39 7.60 -5.75 -13.92
C THR A 39 6.99 -6.99 -14.58
N ARG A 40 5.91 -6.82 -15.33
CA ARG A 40 5.29 -7.92 -16.08
C ARG A 40 6.20 -8.45 -17.18
N GLU A 41 6.93 -7.58 -17.89
CA GLU A 41 7.94 -7.98 -18.88
C GLU A 41 9.09 -8.79 -18.25
N ALA A 42 9.36 -8.58 -16.96
CA ALA A 42 10.31 -9.37 -16.19
C ALA A 42 9.72 -10.69 -15.65
N ASN A 43 8.50 -11.07 -16.05
CA ASN A 43 7.73 -12.23 -15.57
C ASN A 43 7.37 -12.19 -14.08
N HIS A 44 7.17 -10.99 -13.54
CA HIS A 44 6.63 -10.80 -12.19
C HIS A 44 5.20 -10.27 -12.30
N GLU A 45 4.28 -10.86 -11.53
CA GLU A 45 2.92 -10.33 -11.42
C GLU A 45 2.93 -8.96 -10.73
N TRP A 46 1.97 -8.11 -11.06
CA TRP A 46 1.85 -6.77 -10.49
C TRP A 46 0.46 -6.55 -9.92
N ALA A 47 0.40 -6.08 -8.67
CA ALA A 47 -0.82 -5.64 -8.02
C ALA A 47 -0.59 -4.30 -7.31
N MET A 48 -1.54 -3.38 -7.44
CA MET A 48 -1.49 -2.07 -6.77
C MET A 48 -2.56 -1.98 -5.68
N PHE A 49 -2.12 -1.74 -4.44
CA PHE A 49 -2.97 -1.47 -3.30
C PHE A 49 -3.01 0.03 -3.00
N ASP A 50 -4.17 0.66 -3.21
CA ASP A 50 -4.37 2.09 -2.97
C ASP A 50 -5.00 2.35 -1.59
N LEU A 51 -4.23 2.99 -0.72
CA LEU A 51 -4.61 3.38 0.64
C LEU A 51 -5.28 4.75 0.73
N THR A 52 -5.24 5.56 -0.34
CA THR A 52 -5.65 6.99 -0.37
C THR A 52 -6.96 7.24 0.39
N ASP A 53 -8.03 6.53 0.04
CA ASP A 53 -9.35 6.75 0.64
C ASP A 53 -9.67 5.82 1.82
N THR A 54 -8.78 4.89 2.15
CA THR A 54 -9.08 3.82 3.14
C THR A 54 -9.34 4.39 4.52
N PHE A 55 -8.59 5.41 4.96
CA PHE A 55 -8.80 6.04 6.26
C PHE A 55 -10.14 6.77 6.31
N ALA A 56 -10.47 7.54 5.26
CA ALA A 56 -11.72 8.30 5.20
C ALA A 56 -12.93 7.36 5.21
N ASN A 57 -12.89 6.31 4.40
CA ASN A 57 -13.94 5.29 4.31
C ASN A 57 -14.09 4.54 5.65
N TRP A 58 -12.97 4.13 6.25
CA TRP A 58 -12.96 3.46 7.54
C TRP A 58 -13.45 4.36 8.68
N LEU A 59 -13.03 5.61 8.73
CA LEU A 59 -13.43 6.55 9.78
C LEU A 59 -14.94 6.86 9.66
N ALA A 60 -15.45 7.01 8.44
CA ALA A 60 -16.86 7.26 8.17
C ALA A 60 -17.76 6.09 8.61
N SER A 61 -17.25 4.86 8.60
CA SER A 61 -17.99 3.68 9.09
C SER A 61 -18.04 3.57 10.62
N GLN A 62 -17.22 4.35 11.35
CA GLN A 62 -17.20 4.31 12.81
C GLN A 62 -18.48 4.90 13.41
N ARG A 63 -19.03 4.24 14.43
CA ARG A 63 -20.24 4.67 15.16
C ARG A 63 -20.21 6.14 15.62
N TYR A 64 -19.02 6.64 15.97
CA TYR A 64 -18.81 8.00 16.47
C TYR A 64 -18.02 8.90 15.51
N ALA A 65 -18.05 8.63 14.20
CA ALA A 65 -17.34 9.41 13.17
C ALA A 65 -17.44 10.94 13.37
N LYS A 66 -18.67 11.45 13.56
CA LYS A 66 -18.95 12.88 13.81
C LYS A 66 -18.22 13.45 15.03
N SER A 67 -18.06 12.67 16.09
CA SER A 67 -17.36 13.11 17.30
C SER A 67 -15.86 13.22 17.04
N TYR A 68 -15.28 12.31 16.25
CA TYR A 68 -13.87 12.37 15.88
C TYR A 68 -13.51 13.56 14.99
N PHE A 69 -14.42 13.98 14.09
CA PHE A 69 -14.25 15.21 13.33
C PHE A 69 -14.29 16.48 14.21
N LYS A 70 -15.10 16.46 15.28
CA LYS A 70 -15.20 17.58 16.23
C LYS A 70 -14.01 17.63 17.20
N GLU A 71 -13.47 16.47 17.57
CA GLU A 71 -12.37 16.35 18.52
C GLU A 71 -11.24 15.46 17.96
N PRO A 72 -10.40 15.98 17.04
CA PRO A 72 -9.37 15.19 16.36
C PRO A 72 -8.34 14.52 17.29
N ARG A 73 -8.17 15.04 18.51
CA ARG A 73 -7.29 14.43 19.53
C ARG A 73 -7.70 13.00 19.88
N LEU A 74 -8.96 12.63 19.70
CA LEU A 74 -9.47 11.28 19.94
C LEU A 74 -9.00 10.29 18.86
N LEU A 75 -8.53 10.75 17.70
CA LEU A 75 -8.09 9.90 16.59
C LEU A 75 -6.88 9.03 16.95
N SER A 76 -6.00 9.48 17.84
CA SER A 76 -4.83 8.69 18.27
C SER A 76 -5.23 7.35 18.88
N THR A 77 -6.37 7.29 19.56
CA THR A 77 -6.92 6.05 20.13
C THR A 77 -7.47 5.07 19.09
N LEU A 78 -7.73 5.57 17.87
CA LEU A 78 -8.27 4.81 16.75
C LEU A 78 -7.19 4.25 15.81
N LEU A 79 -6.01 4.86 15.77
CA LEU A 79 -4.93 4.43 14.87
C LEU A 79 -4.58 2.93 14.97
N PRO A 80 -4.54 2.31 16.17
CA PRO A 80 -4.30 0.86 16.25
C PRO A 80 -5.40 0.02 15.59
N LYS A 81 -6.66 0.48 15.64
CA LYS A 81 -7.78 -0.21 14.99
C LYS A 81 -7.77 -0.02 13.47
N TYR A 82 -7.38 1.16 13.02
CA TYR A 82 -7.20 1.41 11.60
C TYR A 82 -6.05 0.58 11.02
N LEU A 83 -4.95 0.43 11.76
CA LEU A 83 -3.84 -0.44 11.36
C LEU A 83 -4.29 -1.90 11.19
N ALA A 84 -5.06 -2.44 12.14
CA ALA A 84 -5.63 -3.78 12.02
C ALA A 84 -6.54 -3.90 10.79
N PHE A 85 -7.40 -2.91 10.56
CA PHE A 85 -8.25 -2.87 9.37
C PHE A 85 -7.45 -2.88 8.06
N ILE A 86 -6.41 -2.05 7.93
CA ILE A 86 -5.56 -2.05 6.73
C ILE A 86 -4.88 -3.41 6.54
N ALA A 87 -4.42 -4.05 7.61
CA ALA A 87 -3.77 -5.35 7.52
C ALA A 87 -4.74 -6.41 6.97
N ASP A 88 -5.98 -6.43 7.46
CA ASP A 88 -7.03 -7.35 7.00
C ASP A 88 -7.42 -7.09 5.52
N GLU A 89 -7.60 -5.81 5.15
CA GLU A 89 -7.87 -5.41 3.76
C GLU A 89 -6.71 -5.77 2.83
N PHE A 90 -5.48 -5.59 3.28
CA PHE A 90 -4.29 -5.92 2.51
C PHE A 90 -4.16 -7.44 2.32
N GLU A 91 -4.41 -8.25 3.36
CA GLU A 91 -4.42 -9.71 3.23
C GLU A 91 -5.49 -10.18 2.24
N THR A 92 -6.69 -9.60 2.30
CA THR A 92 -7.78 -9.87 1.35
C THR A 92 -7.35 -9.51 -0.08
N PHE A 93 -6.76 -8.32 -0.26
CA PHE A 93 -6.24 -7.87 -1.55
C PHE A 93 -5.20 -8.82 -2.13
N LEU A 94 -4.26 -9.34 -1.31
CA LEU A 94 -3.26 -10.31 -1.77
C LEU A 94 -3.92 -11.60 -2.27
N GLN A 95 -4.94 -12.09 -1.57
CA GLN A 95 -5.68 -13.30 -1.95
C GLN A 95 -6.45 -13.10 -3.27
N GLU A 96 -7.16 -11.97 -3.41
CA GLU A 96 -7.94 -11.64 -4.61
C GLU A 96 -7.07 -11.46 -5.85
N ASN A 97 -5.85 -10.95 -5.68
CA ASN A 97 -4.88 -10.76 -6.77
C ASN A 97 -3.95 -11.96 -6.98
N PHE A 98 -4.16 -13.08 -6.26
CA PHE A 98 -3.30 -14.26 -6.31
C PHE A 98 -1.81 -13.93 -6.13
N ALA A 99 -1.51 -12.95 -5.28
CA ALA A 99 -0.14 -12.47 -5.07
C ALA A 99 0.71 -13.58 -4.42
N GLY A 100 1.74 -14.02 -5.14
CA GLY A 100 2.66 -15.07 -4.74
C GLY A 100 4.06 -14.54 -4.39
N ALA A 101 5.01 -15.45 -4.21
CA ALA A 101 6.40 -15.12 -3.86
C ALA A 101 7.11 -14.27 -4.93
N ASP A 102 6.71 -14.41 -6.19
CA ASP A 102 7.27 -13.71 -7.34
C ASP A 102 6.44 -12.49 -7.78
N SER A 103 5.41 -12.12 -7.02
CA SER A 103 4.59 -10.94 -7.29
C SER A 103 5.20 -9.69 -6.69
N VAL A 104 5.09 -8.57 -7.40
CA VAL A 104 5.38 -7.24 -6.88
C VAL A 104 4.07 -6.58 -6.50
N VAL A 105 3.98 -6.19 -5.23
CA VAL A 105 2.84 -5.45 -4.69
C VAL A 105 3.27 -4.03 -4.42
N ALA A 106 2.70 -3.09 -5.17
CA ALA A 106 2.90 -1.67 -4.94
C ALA A 106 1.85 -1.16 -3.97
N ILE A 107 2.26 -0.25 -3.08
CA ILE A 107 1.38 0.40 -2.12
C ILE A 107 1.44 1.90 -2.39
N GLN A 108 0.27 2.52 -2.57
CA GLN A 108 0.13 3.95 -2.80
C GLN A 108 -0.75 4.56 -1.70
N CYS A 109 -0.41 5.75 -1.21
CA CYS A 109 -1.22 6.53 -0.27
C CYS A 109 -1.00 8.02 -0.56
N VAL A 110 -2.05 8.81 -0.74
CA VAL A 110 -1.99 10.28 -0.88
C VAL A 110 -3.10 10.96 -0.10
#